data_AF-A0A6A4VR39-F1
#
_entry.id   AF-A0A6A4VR39-F1
#
_cell.length_a   1.000
_cell.length_b   1.000
_cell.length_c   1.000
_cell.angle_alpha   90.00
_cell.angle_beta   90.00
_cell.angle_gamma   90.00
#
_symmetry.space_group_name_H-M   'P 1'
#
loop_
_entity.id
_entity.type
_entity.pdbx_description
1 polymer ?
#
loop_
_entity_poly.entity_id
_entity_poly.type
_entity_poly.pdbx_seq_one_letter_code
_entity_poly.pdbx_strand_id
1 'polypeptide(L)'
;MGVFLSGSRLSVPPGPSRVTAAAMSEERGSDDELYRWEAACYSEVESQPDYELQLHQERELTAQKLWHLFQNSATCIAHLHKGAYGGAGGGCGTERGGSRWMPFQTAAGSVTALYKESVDGVRRCTELGILHGQQRRTRELLALTRRRRLLRREEVLSLLCGRPPPPPRSGHRCRNFATPSLPEEMSPGNETFRI
;
A
#
# COMPACT_ATOMS: atom_id res chain seq x y z
N MET A 1 -78.00 -27.22 -52.57
CA MET A 1 -78.06 -26.43 -51.33
C MET A 1 -76.96 -26.93 -50.40
N GLY A 2 -75.86 -26.18 -50.29
CA GLY A 2 -74.70 -26.55 -49.46
C GLY A 2 -74.68 -25.76 -48.16
N VAL A 3 -74.59 -26.48 -47.05
CA VAL A 3 -74.51 -25.95 -45.67
C VAL A 3 -73.09 -25.44 -45.40
N PHE A 4 -72.98 -24.19 -44.95
CA PHE A 4 -71.74 -23.56 -44.50
C PHE A 4 -71.37 -24.02 -43.08
N LEU A 5 -70.12 -24.47 -42.89
CA LEU A 5 -69.53 -24.79 -41.60
C LEU A 5 -69.01 -23.52 -40.91
N SER A 6 -69.36 -23.39 -39.63
CA SER A 6 -68.93 -22.33 -38.71
C SER A 6 -67.46 -22.51 -38.32
N GLY A 7 -66.64 -21.49 -38.58
CA GLY A 7 -65.24 -21.42 -38.16
C GLY A 7 -65.06 -20.68 -36.83
N SER A 8 -64.63 -21.40 -35.81
CA SER A 8 -64.27 -20.88 -34.49
C SER A 8 -62.97 -20.07 -34.53
N ARG A 9 -62.99 -18.81 -34.11
CA ARG A 9 -61.79 -17.99 -33.93
C ARG A 9 -61.08 -18.36 -32.63
N LEU A 10 -59.86 -18.91 -32.73
CA LEU A 10 -58.93 -19.03 -31.62
C LEU A 10 -58.47 -17.63 -31.18
N SER A 11 -58.73 -17.29 -29.92
CA SER A 11 -58.22 -16.10 -29.25
C SER A 11 -56.72 -16.32 -28.96
N VAL A 12 -55.87 -15.58 -29.65
CA VAL A 12 -54.43 -15.52 -29.38
C VAL A 12 -54.20 -14.59 -28.18
N PRO A 13 -53.48 -14.99 -27.13
CA PRO A 13 -53.18 -14.10 -26.01
C PRO A 13 -52.25 -12.97 -26.46
N PRO A 14 -52.38 -11.75 -25.90
CA PRO A 14 -51.48 -10.66 -26.23
C PRO A 14 -50.06 -11.00 -25.75
N GLY A 15 -49.12 -11.04 -26.69
CA GLY A 15 -47.69 -11.18 -26.39
C GLY A 15 -47.17 -9.98 -25.58
N PRO A 16 -46.05 -10.14 -24.87
CA PRO A 16 -45.50 -9.12 -24.00
C PRO A 16 -45.19 -7.84 -24.80
N SER A 17 -45.71 -6.71 -24.32
CA SER A 17 -45.57 -5.38 -24.90
C SER A 17 -44.10 -5.07 -25.22
N ARG A 18 -43.83 -4.58 -26.45
CA ARG A 18 -42.51 -4.12 -26.94
C ARG A 18 -41.77 -3.14 -26.00
N VAL A 19 -42.49 -2.54 -25.05
CA VAL A 19 -41.96 -1.62 -24.04
C VAL A 19 -41.08 -2.35 -23.01
N THR A 20 -41.35 -3.62 -22.68
CA THR A 20 -40.53 -4.37 -21.71
C THR A 20 -39.23 -4.90 -22.31
N ALA A 21 -39.21 -5.26 -23.60
CA ALA A 21 -38.01 -5.76 -24.29
C ALA A 21 -36.95 -4.69 -24.54
N ALA A 22 -37.37 -3.44 -24.78
CA ALA A 22 -36.46 -2.29 -24.91
C ALA A 22 -35.79 -1.96 -23.58
N ALA A 23 -36.57 -1.88 -22.48
CA ALA A 23 -36.03 -1.63 -21.14
C ALA A 23 -35.07 -2.75 -20.67
N MET A 24 -35.35 -4.01 -21.01
CA MET A 24 -34.46 -5.14 -20.69
C MET A 24 -33.20 -5.20 -21.57
N SER A 25 -33.18 -4.51 -22.73
CA SER A 25 -32.01 -4.44 -23.61
C SER A 25 -31.10 -3.24 -23.27
N GLU A 26 -31.68 -2.14 -22.81
CA GLU A 26 -30.93 -0.95 -22.36
C GLU A 26 -30.23 -1.18 -21.01
N GLU A 27 -30.88 -1.83 -20.02
CA GLU A 27 -30.20 -2.18 -18.75
C GLU A 27 -29.04 -3.16 -18.96
N ARG A 28 -29.18 -4.10 -19.89
CA ARG A 28 -28.13 -5.09 -20.20
C ARG A 28 -26.89 -4.46 -20.84
N GLY A 29 -27.07 -3.37 -21.59
CA GLY A 29 -25.97 -2.60 -22.18
C GLY A 29 -25.22 -1.76 -21.13
N SER A 30 -25.96 -1.15 -20.20
CA SER A 30 -25.42 -0.39 -19.05
C SER A 30 -24.52 -1.26 -18.17
N ASP A 31 -24.96 -2.47 -17.83
CA ASP A 31 -24.19 -3.40 -17.00
C ASP A 31 -22.94 -3.93 -17.70
N ASP A 32 -22.99 -4.13 -19.03
CA ASP A 32 -21.84 -4.55 -19.83
C ASP A 32 -20.77 -3.46 -19.93
N GLU A 33 -21.16 -2.18 -20.02
CA GLU A 33 -20.22 -1.04 -20.00
C GLU A 33 -19.55 -0.89 -18.63
N LEU A 34 -20.34 -1.00 -17.54
CA LEU A 34 -19.82 -0.97 -16.19
C LEU A 34 -18.84 -2.13 -15.95
N TYR A 35 -19.18 -3.34 -16.37
CA TYR A 35 -18.31 -4.51 -16.23
C TYR A 35 -16.99 -4.35 -16.99
N ARG A 36 -17.01 -3.79 -18.20
CA ARG A 36 -15.80 -3.49 -18.98
C ARG A 36 -14.94 -2.44 -18.29
N TRP A 37 -15.56 -1.39 -17.75
CA TRP A 37 -14.85 -0.34 -17.01
C TRP A 37 -14.21 -0.90 -15.73
N GLU A 38 -14.93 -1.70 -14.96
CA GLU A 38 -14.39 -2.39 -13.78
C GLU A 38 -13.22 -3.30 -14.14
N ALA A 39 -13.38 -4.11 -15.19
CA ALA A 39 -12.31 -4.99 -15.69
C ALA A 39 -11.07 -4.20 -16.10
N ALA A 40 -11.23 -3.04 -16.74
CA ALA A 40 -10.13 -2.16 -17.09
C ALA A 40 -9.40 -1.63 -15.84
N CYS A 41 -10.14 -1.21 -14.80
CA CYS A 41 -9.54 -0.79 -13.53
C CYS A 41 -8.73 -1.90 -12.85
N TYR A 42 -9.23 -3.13 -12.84
CA TYR A 42 -8.47 -4.28 -12.31
C TYR A 42 -7.18 -4.52 -13.11
N SER A 43 -7.30 -4.52 -14.45
CA SER A 43 -6.15 -4.73 -15.34
C SER A 43 -5.10 -3.65 -15.15
N GLU A 44 -5.48 -2.39 -14.93
CA GLU A 44 -4.55 -1.30 -14.72
C GLU A 44 -3.72 -1.50 -13.45
N VAL A 45 -4.35 -1.88 -12.34
CA VAL A 45 -3.66 -2.13 -11.06
C VAL A 45 -2.77 -3.38 -11.12
N GLU A 46 -3.19 -4.43 -11.83
CA GLU A 46 -2.39 -5.63 -12.05
C GLU A 46 -1.20 -5.37 -12.99
N SER A 47 -1.32 -4.41 -13.92
CA SER A 47 -0.23 -4.01 -14.82
C SER A 47 0.83 -3.11 -14.19
N GLN A 48 0.56 -2.56 -13.00
CA GLN A 48 1.53 -1.70 -12.31
C GLN A 48 2.81 -2.47 -11.97
N PRO A 49 3.99 -1.83 -12.09
CA PRO A 49 5.25 -2.46 -11.73
C PRO A 49 5.31 -2.74 -10.23
N ASP A 50 6.18 -3.66 -9.82
CA ASP A 50 6.42 -3.96 -8.41
C ASP A 50 7.27 -2.85 -7.76
N TYR A 51 6.59 -1.84 -7.21
CA TYR A 51 7.25 -0.71 -6.56
C TYR A 51 7.92 -1.11 -5.23
N GLU A 52 7.47 -2.19 -4.57
CA GLU A 52 8.12 -2.69 -3.35
C GLU A 52 9.50 -3.23 -3.68
N LEU A 53 9.60 -4.06 -4.71
CA LEU A 53 10.87 -4.58 -5.20
C LEU A 53 11.79 -3.47 -5.70
N GLN A 54 11.27 -2.53 -6.49
CA GLN A 54 12.05 -1.39 -6.98
C GLN A 54 12.59 -0.52 -5.84
N LEU A 55 11.75 -0.24 -4.83
CA LEU A 55 12.17 0.51 -3.65
C LEU A 55 13.27 -0.22 -2.88
N HIS A 56 13.14 -1.54 -2.70
CA HIS A 56 14.17 -2.33 -2.03
C HIS A 56 15.49 -2.31 -2.81
N GLN A 57 15.43 -2.49 -4.12
CA GLN A 57 16.62 -2.46 -4.99
C GLN A 57 17.30 -1.09 -4.95
N GLU A 58 16.54 0.01 -5.06
CA GLU A 58 17.12 1.36 -5.01
C GLU A 58 17.75 1.70 -3.66
N ARG A 59 17.15 1.23 -2.55
CA ARG A 59 17.75 1.40 -1.22
C ARG A 59 19.09 0.70 -1.11
N GLU A 60 19.20 -0.53 -1.58
CA GLU A 60 20.45 -1.30 -1.56
C GLU A 60 21.52 -0.67 -2.46
N LEU A 61 21.16 -0.32 -3.70
CA LEU A 61 22.06 0.34 -4.65
C LEU A 61 22.57 1.68 -4.10
N THR A 62 21.67 2.50 -3.56
CA THR A 62 22.01 3.78 -2.94
C THR A 62 22.93 3.57 -1.74
N ALA A 63 22.62 2.62 -0.85
CA ALA A 63 23.44 2.34 0.33
C ALA A 63 24.87 1.92 -0.06
N GLN A 64 25.02 1.00 -1.01
CA GLN A 64 26.32 0.55 -1.52
C GLN A 64 27.11 1.71 -2.15
N LYS A 65 26.45 2.52 -2.98
CA LYS A 65 27.09 3.66 -3.64
C LYS A 65 27.55 4.72 -2.64
N LEU A 66 26.71 5.05 -1.65
CA LEU A 66 27.06 5.99 -0.59
C LEU A 66 28.21 5.47 0.26
N TRP A 67 28.25 4.17 0.55
CA TRP A 67 29.37 3.55 1.24
C TRP A 67 30.69 3.74 0.49
N HIS A 68 30.71 3.48 -0.82
CA HIS A 68 31.91 3.69 -1.64
C HIS A 68 32.32 5.17 -1.72
N LEU A 69 31.37 6.09 -1.90
CA LEU A 69 31.66 7.52 -1.91
C LEU A 69 32.18 8.01 -0.56
N PHE A 70 31.68 7.44 0.54
CA PHE A 70 32.17 7.71 1.88
C PHE A 70 33.62 7.24 2.03
N GLN A 71 33.94 6.01 1.64
CA GLN A 71 35.31 5.48 1.67
C GLN A 71 36.27 6.32 0.82
N ASN A 72 35.84 6.72 -0.38
CA ASN A 72 36.63 7.59 -1.25
C ASN A 72 36.88 8.97 -0.61
N SER A 73 35.83 9.56 -0.03
CA SER A 73 35.93 10.86 0.66
C SER A 73 36.89 10.78 1.86
N ALA A 74 36.76 9.74 2.70
CA ALA A 74 37.64 9.50 3.83
C ALA A 74 39.11 9.33 3.40
N THR A 75 39.34 8.61 2.29
CA THR A 75 40.68 8.42 1.71
C THR A 75 41.27 9.75 1.24
N CYS A 76 40.50 10.57 0.51
CA CYS A 76 40.94 11.89 0.06
C CYS A 76 41.31 12.81 1.23
N ILE A 77 40.51 12.80 2.31
CA ILE A 77 40.77 13.57 3.53
C ILE A 77 42.03 13.05 4.24
N ALA A 78 42.22 11.72 4.33
CA ALA A 78 43.42 11.15 4.94
C ALA A 78 44.70 11.57 4.19
N HIS A 79 44.68 11.61 2.85
CA HIS A 79 45.80 12.08 2.04
C HIS A 79 46.11 13.57 2.26
N LEU A 80 45.08 14.41 2.43
CA LEU A 80 45.23 15.83 2.76
C LEU A 80 46.05 16.03 4.05
N HIS A 81 45.77 15.22 5.07
CA HIS A 81 46.49 15.28 6.35
C HIS A 81 47.86 14.59 6.32
N LYS A 82 48.03 13.51 5.54
CA LYS A 82 49.33 12.82 5.41
C LYS A 82 50.41 13.74 4.82
N GLY A 83 50.05 14.62 3.88
CA GLY A 83 50.94 15.66 3.35
C GLY A 83 51.17 16.86 4.29
N ALA A 84 50.59 16.87 5.50
CA ALA A 84 50.78 17.94 6.49
C ALA A 84 51.79 17.61 7.60
N TYR A 85 51.97 16.33 7.94
CA TYR A 85 52.80 15.91 9.07
C TYR A 85 54.12 15.21 8.69
N GLY A 86 54.37 14.92 7.41
CA GLY A 86 55.57 14.20 6.93
C GLY A 86 56.86 15.03 6.81
N GLY A 87 56.93 16.23 7.39
CA GLY A 87 58.02 17.19 7.16
C GLY A 87 59.15 17.23 8.20
N ALA A 88 59.30 16.23 9.08
CA ALA A 88 60.26 16.29 10.19
C ALA A 88 61.22 15.09 10.31
N GLY A 89 61.39 14.26 9.28
CA GLY A 89 62.30 13.11 9.39
C GLY A 89 62.73 12.48 8.08
N GLY A 90 63.83 12.99 7.51
CA GLY A 90 64.80 12.17 6.79
C GLY A 90 64.57 11.92 5.29
N GLY A 91 65.45 12.50 4.47
CA GLY A 91 66.06 11.77 3.34
C GLY A 91 65.68 12.20 1.93
N CYS A 92 66.58 12.96 1.32
CA CYS A 92 66.98 12.90 -0.09
C CYS A 92 65.90 13.02 -1.19
N GLY A 93 65.82 14.22 -1.75
CA GLY A 93 65.75 14.38 -3.20
C GLY A 93 64.37 14.29 -3.85
N THR A 94 63.80 15.47 -4.08
CA THR A 94 62.97 15.76 -5.27
C THR A 94 61.50 15.36 -5.25
N GLU A 95 60.68 15.89 -4.36
CA GLU A 95 59.30 16.27 -4.74
C GLU A 95 58.92 17.64 -4.19
N ARG A 96 59.06 18.61 -5.10
CA ARG A 96 58.37 19.90 -5.23
C ARG A 96 57.23 20.10 -4.23
N GLY A 97 57.19 21.28 -3.61
CA GLY A 97 56.04 21.80 -2.87
C GLY A 97 54.79 21.90 -3.75
N GLY A 98 54.14 20.76 -3.98
CA GLY A 98 52.83 20.66 -4.59
C GLY A 98 51.85 21.37 -3.66
N SER A 99 51.18 22.39 -4.20
CA SER A 99 50.20 23.15 -3.43
C SER A 99 49.22 22.19 -2.76
N ARG A 100 49.15 22.22 -1.42
CA ARG A 100 48.17 21.47 -0.61
C ARG A 100 46.73 21.70 -1.10
N TRP A 101 46.54 22.79 -1.85
CA TRP A 101 45.35 23.12 -2.58
C TRP A 101 44.81 21.98 -3.46
N MET A 102 45.65 21.28 -4.23
CA MET A 102 45.15 20.21 -5.12
C MET A 102 44.53 19.04 -4.32
N PRO A 103 45.19 18.45 -3.31
CA PRO A 103 44.56 17.47 -2.41
C PRO A 103 43.31 18.00 -1.69
N PHE A 104 43.31 19.28 -1.30
CA PHE A 104 42.15 19.91 -0.67
C PHE A 104 40.96 19.98 -1.64
N GLN A 105 41.18 20.41 -2.88
CA GLN A 105 40.14 20.43 -3.92
C GLN A 105 39.57 19.03 -4.18
N THR A 106 40.42 18.02 -4.27
CA THR A 106 39.99 16.62 -4.45
C THR A 106 39.13 16.15 -3.27
N ALA A 107 39.54 16.43 -2.03
CA ALA A 107 38.77 16.08 -0.84
C ALA A 107 37.42 16.83 -0.76
N ALA A 108 37.41 18.13 -1.03
CA ALA A 108 36.17 18.91 -1.06
C ALA A 108 35.23 18.42 -2.17
N GLY A 109 35.77 18.06 -3.33
CA GLY A 109 35.03 17.51 -4.46
C GLY A 109 34.38 16.16 -4.13
N SER A 110 35.13 15.24 -3.51
CA SER A 110 34.59 13.93 -3.12
C SER A 110 33.50 14.04 -2.04
N VAL A 111 33.69 14.90 -1.05
CA VAL A 111 32.64 15.19 -0.04
C VAL A 111 31.39 15.80 -0.67
N THR A 112 31.56 16.71 -1.64
CA THR A 112 30.43 17.30 -2.37
C THR A 112 29.68 16.26 -3.20
N ALA A 113 30.40 15.34 -3.84
CA ALA A 113 29.81 14.23 -4.58
C ALA A 113 29.02 13.29 -3.64
N LEU A 114 29.59 12.94 -2.48
CA LEU A 114 28.91 12.17 -1.44
C LEU A 114 27.60 12.84 -0.99
N TYR A 115 27.64 14.14 -0.71
CA TYR A 115 26.46 14.90 -0.30
C TYR A 115 25.37 14.88 -1.38
N LYS A 116 25.71 15.23 -2.62
CA LYS A 116 24.74 15.24 -3.74
C LYS A 116 24.09 13.88 -3.93
N GLU A 117 24.91 12.83 -3.98
CA GLU A 117 24.39 11.47 -4.14
C GLU A 117 23.47 11.06 -2.99
N SER A 118 23.77 11.48 -1.75
CA SER A 118 22.92 11.17 -0.60
C SER A 118 21.55 11.81 -0.69
N VAL A 119 21.49 13.08 -1.11
CA VAL A 119 20.23 13.82 -1.28
C VAL A 119 19.43 13.21 -2.43
N ASP A 120 20.07 12.91 -3.55
CA ASP A 120 19.42 12.32 -4.72
C ASP A 120 18.92 10.89 -4.42
N GLY A 121 19.67 10.11 -3.66
CA GLY A 121 19.27 8.79 -3.19
C GLY A 121 18.03 8.82 -2.29
N VAL A 122 17.98 9.75 -1.33
CA VAL A 122 16.80 9.94 -0.46
C VAL A 122 15.58 10.36 -1.27
N ARG A 123 15.73 11.26 -2.24
CA ARG A 123 14.63 11.68 -3.13
C ARG A 123 14.06 10.51 -3.92
N ARG A 124 14.91 9.76 -4.63
CA ARG A 124 14.49 8.58 -5.41
C ARG A 124 13.77 7.53 -4.55
N CYS A 125 14.31 7.23 -3.37
CA CYS A 125 13.67 6.29 -2.44
C CYS A 125 12.33 6.81 -1.92
N THR A 126 12.20 8.12 -1.69
CA THR A 126 10.95 8.74 -1.21
C THR A 126 9.87 8.66 -2.28
N GLU A 127 10.20 8.98 -3.54
CA GLU A 127 9.27 8.89 -4.67
C GLU A 127 8.76 7.45 -4.86
N LEU A 128 9.65 6.46 -4.86
CA LEU A 128 9.27 5.04 -4.92
C LEU A 128 8.44 4.62 -3.70
N GLY A 129 8.76 5.13 -2.51
CA GLY A 129 7.98 4.89 -1.30
C GLY A 129 6.54 5.40 -1.40
N ILE A 130 6.33 6.56 -2.04
CA ILE A 130 4.99 7.11 -2.30
C ILE A 130 4.24 6.20 -3.26
N LEU A 131 4.86 5.79 -4.37
CA LEU A 131 4.24 4.91 -5.38
C LEU A 131 3.88 3.54 -4.81
N HIS A 132 4.80 2.92 -4.06
CA HIS A 132 4.53 1.68 -3.35
C HIS A 132 3.36 1.82 -2.35
N GLY A 133 3.33 2.92 -1.58
CA GLY A 133 2.23 3.19 -0.65
C GLY A 133 0.87 3.34 -1.34
N GLN A 134 0.84 4.02 -2.49
CA GLN A 134 -0.36 4.14 -3.32
C GLN A 134 -0.79 2.79 -3.88
N GLN A 135 0.13 2.04 -4.49
CA GLN A 135 -0.14 0.71 -5.04
C GLN A 135 -0.69 -0.25 -3.98
N ARG A 136 -0.09 -0.28 -2.79
CA ARG A 136 -0.55 -1.13 -1.68
C ARG A 136 -1.98 -0.77 -1.27
N ARG A 137 -2.28 0.51 -1.03
CA ARG A 137 -3.63 0.97 -0.65
C ARG A 137 -4.66 0.60 -1.71
N THR A 138 -4.33 0.80 -2.99
CA THR A 138 -5.22 0.46 -4.11
C THR A 138 -5.47 -1.04 -4.18
N ARG A 139 -4.44 -1.88 -4.00
CA ARG A 139 -4.60 -3.35 -3.96
C ARG A 139 -5.45 -3.81 -2.79
N GLU A 140 -5.27 -3.23 -1.61
CA GLU A 140 -6.10 -3.52 -0.43
C GLU A 140 -7.57 -3.14 -0.66
N LEU A 141 -7.84 -1.97 -1.26
CA LEU A 141 -9.18 -1.53 -1.65
C LEU A 141 -9.83 -2.52 -2.64
N LEU A 142 -9.12 -2.89 -3.70
CA LEU A 142 -9.63 -3.83 -4.70
C LEU A 142 -9.89 -5.23 -4.11
N ALA A 143 -9.06 -5.67 -3.17
CA ALA A 143 -9.28 -6.94 -2.47
C ALA A 143 -10.57 -6.91 -1.62
N LEU A 144 -10.90 -5.76 -1.02
CA LEU A 144 -12.14 -5.58 -0.29
C LEU A 144 -13.37 -5.52 -1.21
N THR A 145 -13.28 -4.80 -2.34
CA THR A 145 -14.41 -4.70 -3.30
C THR A 145 -14.68 -6.03 -4.01
N ARG A 146 -13.65 -6.82 -4.34
CA ARG A 146 -13.81 -8.18 -4.92
C ARG A 146 -14.65 -9.11 -4.04
N ARG A 147 -14.69 -8.89 -2.72
CA ARG A 147 -15.51 -9.69 -1.80
C ARG A 147 -17.01 -9.35 -1.85
N ARG A 148 -17.44 -8.40 -2.69
CA ARG A 148 -18.84 -7.96 -2.89
C ARG A 148 -19.58 -7.67 -1.58
N ARG A 149 -18.88 -7.12 -0.59
CA ARG A 149 -19.48 -6.66 0.66
C ARG A 149 -19.68 -5.15 0.57
N LEU A 150 -20.84 -4.67 0.98
CA LEU A 150 -21.01 -3.24 1.27
C LEU A 150 -19.98 -2.86 2.33
N LEU A 151 -19.05 -1.95 1.99
CA LEU A 151 -18.03 -1.49 2.93
C LEU A 151 -18.71 -0.77 4.07
N ARG A 152 -18.50 -1.25 5.30
CA ARG A 152 -19.04 -0.56 6.48
C ARG A 152 -18.23 0.72 6.73
N ARG A 153 -18.85 1.74 7.30
CA ARG A 153 -18.19 3.03 7.58
C ARG A 153 -16.88 2.85 8.36
N GLU A 154 -16.89 1.98 9.36
CA GLU A 154 -15.74 1.61 10.17
C GLU A 154 -14.62 0.94 9.38
N GLU A 155 -14.93 0.18 8.32
CA GLU A 155 -13.93 -0.48 7.47
C GLU A 155 -13.22 0.55 6.60
N VAL A 156 -13.97 1.48 6.00
CA VAL A 156 -13.41 2.60 5.23
C VAL A 156 -12.50 3.46 6.12
N LEU A 157 -12.98 3.82 7.31
CA LEU A 157 -12.19 4.61 8.26
C LEU A 157 -10.94 3.86 8.75
N SER A 158 -11.05 2.55 9.00
CA SER A 158 -9.91 1.71 9.41
C SER A 158 -8.80 1.71 8.35
N LEU A 159 -9.18 1.59 7.08
CA LEU A 159 -8.26 1.56 5.95
C LEU A 159 -7.59 2.91 5.71
N LEU A 160 -8.37 4.01 5.73
CA LEU A 160 -7.84 5.36 5.53
C LEU A 160 -6.92 5.80 6.67
N CYS A 161 -7.24 5.43 7.91
CA CYS A 161 -6.47 5.82 9.08
C CYS A 161 -5.36 4.83 9.46
N GLY A 162 -5.29 3.66 8.82
CA GLY A 162 -4.37 2.58 9.18
C GLY A 162 -4.58 2.05 10.61
N ARG A 163 -5.79 2.20 11.15
CA ARG A 163 -6.15 1.75 12.51
C ARG A 163 -7.05 0.54 12.41
N PRO A 164 -6.89 -0.51 13.24
CA PRO A 164 -7.80 -1.64 13.21
C PRO A 164 -9.24 -1.19 13.53
N PRO A 165 -10.27 -1.77 12.90
CA PRO A 165 -11.65 -1.44 13.23
C PRO A 165 -11.93 -1.77 14.70
N PRO A 166 -12.79 -0.99 15.40
CA PRO A 166 -13.17 -1.31 16.76
C PRO A 166 -13.76 -2.73 16.83
N PRO A 167 -13.52 -3.48 17.92
CA PRO A 167 -14.06 -4.82 18.06
C PRO A 167 -15.57 -4.79 17.85
N PRO A 168 -16.16 -5.77 17.14
CA PRO A 168 -17.58 -5.80 16.90
C PRO A 168 -18.31 -5.72 18.24
N ARG A 169 -19.24 -4.77 18.35
CA ARG A 169 -20.08 -4.63 19.54
C ARG A 169 -20.80 -5.95 19.77
N SER A 170 -20.31 -6.73 20.73
CA SER A 170 -21.02 -7.90 21.28
C SER A 170 -22.42 -7.44 21.67
N GLY A 171 -23.42 -8.17 21.19
CA GLY A 171 -24.75 -7.64 20.91
C GLY A 171 -25.45 -6.96 22.09
N HIS A 172 -26.12 -5.85 21.78
CA HIS A 172 -27.36 -5.51 22.47
C HIS A 172 -28.44 -6.51 22.07
N ARG A 173 -28.34 -7.76 22.55
CA ARG A 173 -29.49 -8.64 22.66
C ARG A 173 -29.88 -8.57 24.13
N CYS A 174 -30.71 -7.56 24.46
CA CYS A 174 -31.39 -7.53 25.75
C CYS A 174 -32.14 -8.85 25.92
N ARG A 175 -31.71 -9.54 26.97
CA ARG A 175 -32.20 -10.82 27.46
C ARG A 175 -33.53 -10.57 28.16
N ASN A 176 -34.63 -10.60 27.42
CA ASN A 176 -35.92 -10.86 28.06
C ASN A 176 -36.06 -12.37 28.21
N PHE A 177 -36.59 -12.79 29.36
CA PHE A 177 -36.95 -14.12 29.83
C PHE A 177 -36.08 -14.73 30.95
N ALA A 178 -36.71 -14.68 32.13
CA ALA A 178 -36.64 -15.55 33.29
C ALA A 178 -35.41 -15.47 34.19
N THR A 179 -35.55 -14.68 35.25
CA THR A 179 -35.08 -15.00 36.60
C THR A 179 -35.82 -16.24 37.12
N PRO A 180 -35.15 -17.36 37.42
CA PRO A 180 -35.65 -18.29 38.42
C PRO A 180 -35.15 -17.82 39.78
N SER A 181 -36.09 -17.40 40.63
CA SER A 181 -35.88 -17.18 42.06
C SER A 181 -35.30 -18.44 42.72
N LEU A 182 -34.10 -18.32 43.27
CA LEU A 182 -33.53 -19.28 44.22
C LEU A 182 -34.25 -19.14 45.57
N PRO A 183 -34.71 -20.22 46.21
CA PRO A 183 -35.12 -20.16 47.61
C PRO A 183 -33.89 -19.99 48.50
N GLU A 184 -34.03 -19.02 49.39
CA GLU A 184 -33.14 -18.61 50.46
C GLU A 184 -33.10 -19.72 51.54
N GLU A 185 -31.94 -20.32 51.76
CA GLU A 185 -31.67 -21.16 52.94
C GLU A 185 -30.26 -20.84 53.46
N MET A 186 -30.27 -20.13 54.59
CA MET A 186 -29.36 -20.14 55.74
C MET A 186 -27.84 -20.37 55.55
N SER A 187 -27.08 -19.32 55.90
CA SER A 187 -25.68 -19.34 56.39
C SER A 187 -25.57 -20.11 57.74
N PRO A 188 -24.38 -20.35 58.38
CA PRO A 188 -23.02 -19.83 58.13
C PRO A 188 -21.86 -20.84 58.35
N GLY A 189 -20.61 -20.37 58.21
CA GLY A 189 -19.38 -21.05 58.67
C GLY A 189 -18.22 -20.78 57.71
N ASN A 190 -17.33 -19.82 58.02
CA ASN A 190 -15.98 -20.06 58.58
C ASN A 190 -15.09 -20.87 57.59
N GLU A 191 -13.81 -20.67 57.40
CA GLU A 191 -12.74 -19.84 57.91
C GLU A 191 -11.55 -20.24 57.00
N THR A 192 -10.47 -19.45 56.97
CA THR A 192 -9.13 -19.86 56.48
C THR A 192 -9.00 -20.18 54.97
N PHE A 193 -7.96 -19.81 54.21
CA PHE A 193 -6.54 -19.58 54.40
C PHE A 193 -6.08 -19.09 52.97
N ARG A 194 -5.19 -18.14 52.71
CA ARG A 194 -3.71 -18.15 52.84
C ARG A 194 -3.18 -16.90 52.13
N ILE A 195 -2.03 -16.46 52.65
CA ILE A 195 -1.01 -15.61 52.03
C ILE A 195 -0.68 -16.12 50.62
#